data_AF-A0A1F8GMU8-F1
#
_entry.id   AF-A0A1F8GMU8-F1
#
_cell.length_a   1.000
_cell.length_b   1.000
_cell.length_c   1.000
_cell.angle_alpha   90.00
_cell.angle_beta   90.00
_cell.angle_gamma   90.00
#
_symmetry.space_group_name_H-M   'P 1'
#
loop_
_entity.id
_entity.type
_entity.pdbx_description
1 polymer ?
#
loop_
_entity_poly.entity_id
_entity_poly.type
_entity_poly.pdbx_seq_one_letter_code
_entity_poly.pdbx_strand_id
1 'polypeptide(L)'
;MPGKILCVLGFHKFGKVEESYFKDTGKYGGPWGNDGVWIVQKGVKRCTREGCNYDKLVWRQGWHNLPNPEFGRWRRLSQKRESSIDALPDFYLMG
;
A
#
# COMPACT_ATOMS: atom_id res chain seq x y z
N MET A 1 16.31 21.71 -12.91
CA MET A 1 17.36 20.69 -12.65
C MET A 1 17.72 20.38 -11.17
N PRO A 2 17.38 21.15 -10.10
CA PRO A 2 17.77 20.77 -8.73
C PRO A 2 16.97 19.59 -8.15
N GLY A 3 15.83 19.23 -8.74
CA GLY A 3 14.99 18.11 -8.30
C GLY A 3 15.68 16.74 -8.39
N LYS A 4 16.52 16.52 -9.42
CA LYS A 4 17.26 15.26 -9.65
C LYS A 4 18.38 15.03 -8.64
N ILE A 5 19.14 16.07 -8.28
CA ILE A 5 20.30 15.95 -7.37
C ILE A 5 19.86 15.43 -6.00
N LEU A 6 18.76 15.98 -5.47
CA LEU A 6 18.20 15.54 -4.21
C LEU A 6 17.69 14.08 -4.27
N CYS A 7 17.18 13.60 -5.42
CA CYS A 7 16.85 12.19 -5.59
C CYS A 7 18.08 11.29 -5.58
N VAL A 8 19.19 11.71 -6.20
CA VAL A 8 20.46 10.97 -6.19
C VAL A 8 21.00 10.83 -4.75
N LEU A 9 20.76 11.84 -3.91
CA LEU A 9 21.08 11.80 -2.48
C LEU A 9 20.04 11.05 -1.62
N GLY A 10 19.04 10.40 -2.23
CA GLY A 10 18.01 9.61 -1.53
C GLY A 10 16.80 10.40 -1.01
N PHE A 11 16.73 11.72 -1.24
CA PHE A 11 15.61 12.56 -0.84
C PHE A 11 14.49 12.54 -1.89
N HIS A 12 13.73 11.45 -1.91
CA HIS A 12 12.58 11.30 -2.80
C HIS A 12 11.33 12.02 -2.28
N LYS A 13 10.57 12.63 -3.19
CA LYS A 13 9.22 13.16 -2.90
C LYS A 13 8.21 12.22 -3.54
N PHE A 14 7.47 11.49 -2.72
CA PHE A 14 6.52 10.49 -3.20
C PHE A 14 5.12 11.08 -3.40
N GLY A 15 4.46 10.68 -4.49
CA GLY A 15 3.09 11.06 -4.80
C GLY A 15 2.04 10.21 -4.07
N LYS A 16 0.82 10.20 -4.64
CA LYS A 16 -0.25 9.28 -4.23
C LYS A 16 0.20 7.83 -4.44
N VAL A 17 -0.39 6.92 -3.66
CA VAL A 17 -0.19 5.48 -3.86
C VAL A 17 -0.97 5.09 -5.09
N GLU A 18 -0.30 4.56 -6.11
CA GLU A 18 -0.95 3.85 -7.20
C GLU A 18 -1.25 2.44 -6.73
N GLU A 19 -2.52 2.09 -6.80
CA GLU A 19 -3.07 0.86 -6.28
C GLU A 19 -2.98 -0.22 -7.35
N SER A 20 -2.19 -1.26 -7.10
CA SER A 20 -1.99 -2.32 -8.10
C SER A 20 -2.61 -3.65 -7.67
N TYR A 21 -2.78 -3.89 -6.37
CA TYR A 21 -3.12 -5.21 -5.88
C TYR A 21 -3.70 -5.20 -4.45
N PHE A 22 -4.70 -6.06 -4.20
CA PHE A 22 -5.36 -6.26 -2.92
C PHE A 22 -5.28 -7.73 -2.50
N LYS A 23 -4.98 -7.98 -1.22
CA LYS A 23 -5.00 -9.30 -0.57
C LYS A 23 -6.11 -9.32 0.46
N ASP A 24 -7.11 -10.16 0.30
CA ASP A 24 -8.01 -10.45 1.40
C ASP A 24 -7.24 -11.17 2.54
N THR A 25 -7.33 -10.64 3.77
CA THR A 25 -6.77 -11.32 4.95
C THR A 25 -7.82 -12.10 5.74
N GLY A 26 -9.06 -12.07 5.27
CA GLY A 26 -10.21 -12.77 5.82
C GLY A 26 -11.44 -11.85 5.90
N LYS A 27 -12.62 -12.47 5.80
CA LYS A 27 -13.87 -11.84 6.24
C LYS A 27 -13.90 -11.84 7.76
N TYR A 28 -13.54 -10.72 8.36
CA TYR A 28 -13.75 -10.52 9.77
C TYR A 28 -15.15 -9.94 9.93
N GLY A 29 -16.03 -10.67 10.63
CA GLY A 29 -17.32 -10.15 11.08
C GLY A 29 -17.07 -8.93 11.95
N GLY A 30 -17.03 -7.76 11.33
CA GLY A 30 -16.77 -6.50 11.99
C GLY A 30 -18.04 -6.01 12.70
N PRO A 31 -17.92 -5.02 13.60
CA PRO A 31 -19.07 -4.40 14.28
C PRO A 31 -20.05 -3.68 13.33
N TRP A 32 -19.81 -3.73 12.01
CA TRP A 32 -20.55 -3.02 10.97
C TRP A 32 -21.27 -3.95 9.98
N GLY A 33 -21.39 -5.24 10.28
CA GLY A 33 -22.03 -6.25 9.42
C GLY A 33 -21.04 -7.04 8.55
N ASN A 34 -21.57 -7.97 7.76
CA ASN A 34 -20.82 -8.97 6.97
C ASN A 34 -20.04 -8.41 5.76
N ASP A 35 -20.01 -7.08 5.56
CA ASP A 35 -19.50 -6.46 4.32
C ASP A 35 -18.14 -5.78 4.49
N GLY A 36 -17.69 -5.53 5.72
CA GLY A 36 -16.35 -5.01 5.99
C GLY A 36 -15.31 -6.10 5.82
N VAL A 37 -14.41 -5.96 4.85
CA VAL A 37 -13.30 -6.90 4.65
C VAL A 37 -12.00 -6.23 5.08
N TRP A 38 -11.26 -6.83 6.02
CA TRP A 38 -9.93 -6.36 6.39
C TRP A 38 -8.94 -6.93 5.38
N ILE A 39 -8.25 -6.04 4.66
CA ILE A 39 -7.37 -6.44 3.57
C ILE A 39 -6.00 -5.80 3.69
N VAL A 40 -5.02 -6.43 3.06
CA VAL A 40 -3.67 -5.91 2.86
C VAL A 40 -3.52 -5.53 1.40
N GLN A 41 -3.13 -4.29 1.13
CA GLN A 41 -3.01 -3.76 -0.22
C GLN A 41 -1.55 -3.48 -0.55
N LYS A 42 -1.11 -3.92 -1.73
CA LYS A 42 0.15 -3.50 -2.36
C LYS A 42 -0.13 -2.31 -3.26
N GLY A 43 0.70 -1.30 -3.13
CA GLY A 43 0.72 -0.19 -4.07
C GLY A 43 2.14 0.27 -4.33
N VAL A 44 2.26 1.16 -5.31
CA VAL A 44 3.52 1.77 -5.70
C VAL A 44 3.42 3.27 -5.48
N LYS A 45 4.39 3.85 -4.78
CA LYS A 45 4.58 5.29 -4.74
C LYS A 45 5.70 5.66 -5.70
N ARG A 46 5.36 6.41 -6.74
CA ARG A 46 6.34 6.98 -7.66
C ARG A 46 6.87 8.31 -7.14
N CYS A 47 8.17 8.54 -7.35
CA CYS A 47 8.75 9.86 -7.12
C CYS A 47 8.13 10.88 -8.08
N THR A 48 7.66 12.02 -7.57
CA THR A 48 7.02 13.07 -8.40
C THR A 48 8.00 14.14 -8.88
N ARG A 49 9.30 13.97 -8.57
CA ARG A 49 10.34 14.91 -9.02
C ARG A 49 10.70 14.60 -10.48
N GLU A 50 10.78 15.66 -11.27
CA GLU A 50 11.06 15.58 -12.71
C GLU A 50 12.30 14.73 -13.03
N GLY A 51 12.11 13.71 -13.88
CA GLY A 51 13.15 12.80 -14.35
C GLY A 51 13.71 11.83 -13.31
N CYS A 52 13.00 11.61 -12.19
CA CYS A 52 13.31 10.54 -11.23
C CYS A 52 12.31 9.39 -11.37
N ASN A 53 12.79 8.22 -11.77
CA ASN A 53 11.98 7.01 -11.97
C ASN A 53 12.04 6.06 -10.76
N TYR A 54 12.28 6.59 -9.57
CA TYR A 54 12.37 5.77 -8.38
C TYR A 54 10.97 5.41 -7.87
N ASP A 55 10.70 4.11 -7.85
CA ASP A 55 9.45 3.54 -7.36
C ASP A 55 9.67 2.90 -5.98
N LYS A 56 8.75 3.18 -5.06
CA LYS A 56 8.74 2.58 -3.73
C LYS A 56 7.50 1.72 -3.57
N LEU A 57 7.72 0.42 -3.35
CA LEU A 57 6.66 -0.48 -2.92
C LEU A 57 6.17 -0.07 -1.54
N VAL A 58 4.85 -0.07 -1.36
CA VAL A 58 4.19 0.22 -0.09
C VAL A 58 3.13 -0.82 0.15
N TRP A 59 3.19 -1.45 1.32
CA TRP A 59 2.08 -2.24 1.81
C TRP A 59 1.33 -1.51 2.93
N ARG A 60 0.02 -1.60 2.87
CA ARG A 60 -0.89 -1.01 3.85
C ARG A 60 -2.00 -2.00 4.18
N GLN A 61 -2.54 -1.90 5.39
CA GLN A 61 -3.67 -2.71 5.84
C GLN A 61 -4.80 -1.80 6.28
N GLY A 62 -6.03 -2.22 6.03
CA GLY A 62 -7.21 -1.42 6.34
C GLY A 62 -8.48 -2.16 5.99
N TRP A 63 -9.61 -1.56 6.37
CA TRP A 63 -10.92 -2.03 5.96
C TRP A 63 -11.22 -1.53 4.55
N HIS A 64 -11.68 -2.43 3.70
CA HIS A 64 -12.19 -2.15 2.35
C HIS A 64 -13.71 -2.34 2.32
N ASN A 65 -14.38 -1.68 1.37
CA ASN A 65 -15.85 -1.68 1.21
C ASN A 65 -16.62 -1.17 2.44
N LEU A 66 -16.03 -0.27 3.22
CA LEU A 66 -16.78 0.41 4.28
C LEU A 66 -17.73 1.47 3.69
N PRO A 67 -18.96 1.61 4.23
CA PRO A 67 -19.91 2.64 3.81
C PRO A 67 -19.40 4.06 4.07
N ASN A 68 -18.48 4.24 5.02
CA ASN A 68 -17.76 5.50 5.21
C ASN A 68 -16.22 5.27 5.12
N PRO A 69 -15.55 5.88 4.12
CA PRO A 69 -14.13 5.67 3.84
C PRO A 69 -13.20 6.22 4.94
N GLU A 70 -13.66 7.12 5.82
CA GLU A 70 -12.84 7.63 6.93
C GLU A 70 -12.59 6.59 8.03
N PHE A 71 -13.48 5.61 8.18
CA PHE A 71 -13.27 4.47 9.10
C PHE A 71 -12.26 3.46 8.54
N GLY A 72 -12.05 3.46 7.23
CA GLY A 72 -11.12 2.60 6.50
C GLY A 72 -9.71 3.16 6.42
N ARG A 73 -9.26 3.96 7.41
CA ARG A 73 -7.92 4.57 7.38
C ARG A 73 -6.85 3.51 7.19
N TRP A 74 -6.26 3.51 6.00
CA TRP A 74 -5.14 2.66 5.65
C TRP A 74 -3.94 2.91 6.56
N ARG A 75 -3.50 1.87 7.26
CA ARG A 75 -2.29 1.92 8.08
C ARG A 75 -1.14 1.30 7.32
N ARG A 76 -0.02 2.01 7.25
CA ARG A 76 1.21 1.45 6.66
C ARG A 76 1.69 0.26 7.49
N LEU A 77 2.14 -0.79 6.82
CA LEU A 77 2.77 -1.93 7.50
C LEU A 77 4.21 -1.61 7.91
N SER A 78 4.70 -2.34 8.91
CA SER A 78 6.12 -2.26 9.26
C SER A 78 6.96 -2.96 8.20
N GLN A 79 8.23 -2.54 8.04
CA GLN A 79 9.15 -3.13 7.06
C GLN A 79 9.28 -4.65 7.20
N LYS A 80 9.30 -5.17 8.44
CA LYS A 80 9.31 -6.62 8.69
C LYS A 80 8.09 -7.32 8.08
N ARG A 81 6.88 -6.74 8.23
CA ARG A 81 5.65 -7.30 7.65
C ARG A 81 5.63 -7.15 6.13
N GLU A 82 6.07 -6.00 5.60
CA GLU A 82 6.24 -5.77 4.16
C GLU A 82 7.10 -6.89 3.55
N SER A 83 8.30 -7.13 4.08
CA SER A 83 9.20 -8.19 3.61
C SER A 83 8.62 -9.60 3.75
N SER A 84 7.91 -9.89 4.84
CA SER A 84 7.25 -11.19 4.99
C SER A 84 6.16 -11.43 3.96
N ILE A 85 5.43 -10.39 3.55
CA ILE A 85 4.38 -10.50 2.52
C ILE A 85 4.99 -10.59 1.13
N ASP A 86 6.03 -9.80 0.81
CA ASP A 86 6.73 -9.89 -0.48
C ASP A 86 7.46 -11.24 -0.67
N ALA A 87 7.76 -11.96 0.41
CA ALA A 87 8.30 -13.32 0.34
C ALA A 87 7.23 -14.40 0.05
N LEU A 88 5.94 -14.06 0.12
CA LEU A 88 4.87 -15.00 -0.19
C LEU A 88 4.71 -15.14 -1.71
N PRO A 89 4.55 -16.36 -2.23
CA PRO A 89 4.21 -16.59 -3.63
C PRO A 89 2.93 -15.86 -4.06
N ASP A 90 2.87 -15.41 -5.32
CA ASP A 90 1.75 -14.62 -5.87
C ASP A 90 0.38 -15.34 -5.81
N PHE A 91 0.34 -16.68 -5.75
CA PHE A 91 -0.93 -17.40 -5.60
C PHE A 91 -1.54 -17.27 -4.20
N TYR A 92 -0.74 -16.94 -3.17
CA TYR A 92 -1.27 -16.54 -1.85
C TYR A 92 -1.76 -15.10 -1.85
N LEU A 93 -1.58 -14.38 -2.96
CA LEU A 93 -1.95 -13.01 -3.11
C LEU A 93 -3.32 -12.89 -3.87
N MET A 94 -3.72 -13.79 -4.75
CA MET A 94 -4.95 -13.63 -5.54
C MET A 94 -6.30 -13.95 -4.84
N GLY A 95 -6.42 -13.70 -3.53
CA GLY A 95 -7.62 -13.98 -2.71
C GLY A 95 -8.48 -12.75 -2.44
#